data_AF-A0A2N5E529-F1
#
_entry.id   AF-A0A2N5E529-F1
#
_cell.length_a   1.000
_cell.length_b   1.000
_cell.length_c   1.000
_cell.angle_alpha   90.00
_cell.angle_beta   90.00
_cell.angle_gamma   90.00
#
_symmetry.space_group_name_H-M   'P 1'
#
loop_
_entity.id
_entity.type
_entity.pdbx_description
1 polymer ?
#
loop_
_entity_poly.entity_id
_entity_poly.type
_entity_poly.pdbx_seq_one_letter_code
_entity_poly.pdbx_strand_id
1 'polypeptide(L)' 'MTDTLKINGHVAVITFDPEIERFRGEFVSLNGGADFYADSIEELKKEGALSLSIFLDECRKDGIGPYKNVR' A
#
# COMPACT_ATOMS: atom_id res chain seq x y z
N MET A 1 0.75 -14.86 9.74
CA MET A 1 -0.65 -14.63 9.31
C MET A 1 -0.63 -13.36 8.47
N THR A 2 -1.21 -13.39 7.27
CA THR A 2 -1.28 -12.21 6.39
C THR A 2 -2.75 -11.93 6.13
N ASP A 3 -3.22 -10.77 6.58
CA ASP A 3 -4.57 -10.30 6.32
C ASP A 3 -4.57 -9.37 5.11
N THR A 4 -5.74 -9.09 4.53
CA THR A 4 -5.84 -8.16 3.40
C THR A 4 -6.85 -7.06 3.69
N LEU A 5 -6.53 -5.84 3.29
CA LEU A 5 -7.41 -4.68 3.35
C LEU A 5 -7.61 -4.10 1.96
N LYS A 6 -8.84 -3.69 1.66
CA LYS A 6 -9.15 -2.93 0.44
C LYS A 6 -9.16 -1.44 0.76
N ILE A 7 -8.27 -0.68 0.12
CA ILE A 7 -8.10 0.76 0.31
C ILE A 7 -8.27 1.44 -1.05
N ASN A 8 -9.27 2.31 -1.18
CA ASN A 8 -9.59 3.02 -2.44
C ASN A 8 -9.64 2.10 -3.67
N GLY A 9 -10.20 0.89 -3.53
CA GLY A 9 -10.31 -0.08 -4.62
C GLY A 9 -9.11 -1.04 -4.77
N HIS A 10 -8.00 -0.79 -4.08
CA HIS A 10 -6.74 -1.53 -4.21
C HIS A 10 -6.54 -2.47 -3.02
N VAL A 11 -5.94 -3.63 -3.27
CA VAL A 11 -5.68 -4.63 -2.24
C VAL A 11 -4.30 -4.41 -1.64
N ALA A 12 -4.25 -4.22 -0.32
CA ALA A 12 -3.03 -4.22 0.48
C ALA A 12 -2.96 -5.49 1.33
N VAL A 13 -1.81 -6.13 1.36
CA VAL A 13 -1.48 -7.21 2.30
C VAL A 13 -0.96 -6.59 3.58
N ILE A 14 -1.49 -7.03 4.72
CA ILE A 14 -1.16 -6.54 6.05
C ILE A 14 -0.38 -7.61 6.81
N THR A 15 0.76 -7.20 7.36
CA THR A 15 1.63 -8.03 8.19
C THR A 15 2.05 -7.25 9.43
N PHE A 16 2.18 -7.91 10.57
CA PHE A 16 2.81 -7.27 11.74
C PHE A 16 4.33 -7.38 11.62
N ASP A 17 5.02 -6.25 11.74
CA ASP A 17 6.47 -6.14 11.78
C ASP A 17 6.92 -6.13 13.25
N PRO A 18 7.55 -7.22 13.73
CA PRO A 18 7.93 -7.34 15.14
C PRO A 18 9.16 -6.52 15.51
N GLU A 19 9.95 -6.04 14.55
CA GLU A 19 11.17 -5.26 14.86
C GLU A 19 10.83 -3.84 15.33
N ILE A 20 9.75 -3.29 14.80
CA ILE A 20 9.27 -1.94 15.11
C ILE A 20 7.91 -1.93 15.79
N GLU A 21 7.33 -3.11 16.03
CA GLU A 21 6.03 -3.32 16.67
C GLU A 21 4.85 -2.63 15.97
N ARG A 22 4.85 -2.61 14.62
CA ARG A 22 3.83 -1.94 13.81
C ARG A 22 3.21 -2.85 12.78
N PHE A 23 1.99 -2.54 12.33
CA PHE A 23 1.45 -3.15 11.14
C PHE A 23 2.06 -2.51 9.89
N ARG A 24 2.57 -3.34 8.98
CA ARG A 24 2.97 -2.99 7.63
C ARG A 24 1.85 -3.34 6.66
N GLY A 25 1.50 -2.40 5.78
CA GLY A 25 0.66 -2.64 4.63
C GLY A 25 1.46 -2.51 3.32
N GLU A 26 1.25 -3.43 2.39
CA GLU A 26 1.91 -3.46 1.07
C GLU A 26 0.89 -3.64 -0.04
N PHE A 27 0.83 -2.73 -1.01
CA PHE A 27 -0.03 -2.87 -2.19
C PHE A 27 0.54 -3.83 -3.22
N VAL A 28 -0.14 -4.95 -3.46
CA VAL A 28 0.39 -6.05 -4.30
C VAL A 28 0.19 -5.87 -5.81
N SER A 29 -0.74 -5.00 -6.22
CA SER A 29 -1.10 -4.77 -7.63
C SER A 29 -0.31 -3.67 -8.32
N LEU A 30 0.44 -2.87 -7.56
CA LEU A 30 1.16 -1.70 -8.09
C LEU A 30 2.49 -2.10 -8.73
N ASN A 31 2.93 -1.40 -9.77
CA ASN A 31 4.21 -1.68 -10.44
C ASN A 31 5.45 -1.24 -9.62
N GLY A 32 5.26 -0.72 -8.42
CA GLY A 32 6.29 -0.33 -7.47
C GLY A 32 5.83 -0.55 -6.02
N GLY A 33 6.74 -0.29 -5.07
CA GLY A 33 6.46 -0.43 -3.65
C GLY A 33 5.74 0.80 -3.11
N ALA A 34 4.47 0.64 -2.73
CA ALA A 34 3.76 1.59 -1.88
C ALA A 34 3.46 0.89 -0.55
N ASP A 35 4.47 0.90 0.32
CA ASP A 35 4.36 0.38 1.67
C ASP A 35 3.95 1.50 2.62
N PHE A 36 3.30 1.12 3.71
CA PHE A 36 2.90 2.03 4.77
C PHE A 36 2.89 1.30 6.11
N TYR A 37 3.04 2.05 7.20
CA TYR A 37 3.07 1.50 8.55
C TYR A 37 2.10 2.25 9.45
N ALA A 38 1.48 1.54 10.38
CA ALA A 38 0.59 2.14 11.36
C ALA A 38 0.46 1.28 12.63
N ASP A 39 0.03 1.91 13.71
CA ASP A 39 -0.16 1.28 15.02
C ASP A 39 -1.58 0.69 15.16
N SER A 40 -2.49 1.00 14.22
CA SER A 40 -3.89 0.54 14.23
C SER A 40 -4.48 0.32 12.83
N ILE A 41 -5.59 -0.44 12.76
CA ILE A 41 -6.32 -0.68 11.51
C ILE A 41 -6.91 0.62 10.92
N GLU A 42 -7.33 1.55 11.78
CA GLU A 42 -7.85 2.84 11.31
C GLU A 42 -6.75 3.66 10.64
N GLU A 43 -5.58 3.73 11.26
CA GLU A 43 -4.43 4.45 10.70
C GLU A 43 -3.88 3.76 9.46
N LEU A 44 -3.86 2.42 9.38
CA LEU A 44 -3.50 1.71 8.16
C LEU A 44 -4.34 2.16 6.96
N LYS A 45 -5.64 2.41 7.15
CA LYS A 45 -6.50 2.91 6.06
C LYS A 45 -6.13 4.34 5.65
N LYS A 46 -5.77 5.20 6.61
CA LYS A 46 -5.35 6.59 6.35
C LYS A 46 -4.00 6.63 5.66
N GLU A 47 -2.99 5.98 6.24
CA GLU A 47 -1.63 5.91 5.71
C GLU A 47 -1.59 5.20 4.36
N GLY A 48 -2.33 4.10 4.20
CA GLY A 48 -2.44 3.41 2.93
C GLY A 48 -3.13 4.25 1.84
N ALA A 49 -4.16 5.03 2.19
CA ALA A 49 -4.79 5.93 1.22
C ALA A 49 -3.85 7.06 0.78
N LEU A 50 -3.05 7.60 1.70
CA LEU A 50 -2.05 8.62 1.42
C LEU A 50 -0.91 8.06 0.55
N SER A 51 -0.33 6.93 0.96
CA SER A 51 0.75 6.24 0.23
C SER A 51 0.33 5.91 -1.20
N LEU A 52 -0.87 5.36 -1.38
CA LEU A 52 -1.45 5.11 -2.71
C LEU A 52 -1.62 6.40 -3.54
N SER A 53 -2.12 7.46 -2.92
CA SER A 53 -2.33 8.74 -3.61
C SER A 53 -1.02 9.34 -4.12
N ILE A 54 0.03 9.32 -3.29
CA ILE A 54 1.36 9.81 -3.66
C ILE A 54 1.92 8.97 -4.80
N PHE A 55 1.88 7.65 -4.67
CA PHE A 55 2.38 6.73 -5.69
C PHE A 55 1.71 6.92 -7.06
N LEU A 56 0.38 7.05 -7.09
CA LEU A 56 -0.37 7.27 -8.32
C LEU A 56 -0.07 8.64 -8.96
N ASP A 57 0.19 9.67 -8.14
CA ASP A 57 0.58 11.00 -8.62
C ASP A 57 2.00 10.99 -9.21
N GLU A 58 2.95 10.30 -8.58
CA GLU A 58 4.30 10.11 -9.10
C GLU A 58 4.29 9.36 -10.42
N CYS A 59 3.57 8.23 -10.51
CA CYS A 59 3.42 7.50 -11.77
C CYS A 59 2.87 8.39 -12.90
N ARG A 60 1.89 9.24 -12.57
CA ARG A 60 1.32 10.20 -13.53
C ARG A 60 2.35 11.24 -13.98
N LYS A 61 3.13 11.80 -13.05
CA LYS A 61 4.17 12.80 -13.35
C LYS A 61 5.26 12.23 -14.25
N ASP A 62 5.62 10.97 -14.03
CA ASP A 62 6.68 10.28 -14.78
C ASP A 62 6.18 9.65 -16.09
N GLY A 63 4.86 9.69 -16.35
CA GLY A 63 4.26 9.10 -17.55
C GLY A 63 4.31 7.57 -17.59
N ILE A 64 4.40 6.92 -16.43
CA ILE A 64 4.43 5.46 -16.29
C ILE A 64 3.08 4.91 -15.80
N GLY A 65 2.76 3.68 -16.20
CA GLY A 65 1.54 3.01 -15.74
C GLY A 65 1.70 2.45 -14.32
N PRO A 66 0.81 2.73 -13.35
CA PRO A 66 1.02 2.42 -11.93
C PRO A 66 0.79 0.95 -11.55
N TYR A 67 0.44 0.08 -12.50
CA TYR A 67 0.01 -1.30 -12.22
C TYR A 67 0.94 -2.31 -12.86
N LYS A 68 1.13 -3.44 -12.19
CA LYS A 68 1.85 -4.57 -12.77
C LYS A 68 1.12 -5.03 -14.03
N ASN A 69 1.83 -5.18 -15.13
CA ASN A 69 1.31 -5.88 -16.30
C ASN A 69 1.26 -7.37 -15.97
N VAL A 70 0.08 -7.87 -15.63
CA VAL A 70 -0.17 -9.31 -15.51
C VAL A 70 -0.32 -9.83 -16.94
N ARG A 71 0.74 -10.45 -17.47
CA ARG A 71 0.67 -11.22 -18.72
C ARG A 71 0.18 -12.62 -18.43
#